data_AF-A0A4Y7QA28-F1
#
_entry.id   AF-A0A4Y7QA28-F1
#
_cell.length_a   1.000
_cell.length_b   1.000
_cell.length_c   1.000
_cell.angle_alpha   90.00
_cell.angle_beta   90.00
_cell.angle_gamma   90.00
#
_symmetry.space_group_name_H-M   'P 1'
#
loop_
_entity.id
_entity.type
_entity.pdbx_description
1 polymer ?
#
loop_
_entity_poly.entity_id
_entity_poly.type
_entity_poly.pdbx_seq_one_letter_code
_entity_poly.pdbx_strand_id
1 'polypeptide(L)'
;MLLSVLALSSLVAAVSGCTGTINSLSDVAAAVKCTTVNINGFTVPAGQGLSLSLVSGATVNLNGNIAFGNKSWAGPLFTVSGTNIVFNGNGHTFDGGGPFYWDGQGSNGGTTKPRPMMKIKISGQFKNVKVVNSPAQTFSVSNPAALTISGITIDNSLGDQPNSKSGGLAAGHNTDAFDASTTDLTISGCTVHNQDDCLAINKGSNIVFTGNSCTGGHGISIGSITSGVTVSSITISNNKVINNDQALRIKMDAAATGSSVSGITYTGNTGSGLRKFGVLIDQSYPATLGTPGNGVKLSGVNFVSGNVLSVNSGADRVAVNCGSGSCTGTWNWSGLKVTGGQAGPMNYKGVSGGSY
;
A
#
# COMPACT_ATOMS: atom_id res chain seq x y z
N MET A 1 -59.63 -0.46 -15.06
CA MET A 1 -58.35 -1.21 -15.03
C MET A 1 -57.71 -1.00 -13.66
N LEU A 2 -57.86 -1.94 -12.73
CA LEU A 2 -57.13 -1.94 -11.46
C LEU A 2 -55.76 -2.57 -11.72
N LEU A 3 -54.69 -1.77 -11.66
CA LEU A 3 -53.31 -2.26 -11.70
C LEU A 3 -52.95 -2.76 -10.30
N SER A 4 -52.88 -4.09 -10.16
CA SER A 4 -52.40 -4.74 -8.94
C SER A 4 -50.88 -4.66 -8.89
N VAL A 5 -50.33 -3.94 -7.91
CA VAL A 5 -48.89 -3.82 -7.68
C VAL A 5 -48.43 -5.06 -6.93
N LEU A 6 -47.75 -5.97 -7.63
CA LEU A 6 -47.09 -7.13 -7.03
C LEU A 6 -45.82 -6.64 -6.30
N ALA A 7 -45.89 -6.51 -4.98
CA ALA A 7 -44.72 -6.26 -4.16
C ALA A 7 -43.88 -7.56 -4.07
N LEU A 8 -42.76 -7.61 -4.79
CA LEU A 8 -41.73 -8.62 -4.54
C LEU A 8 -41.06 -8.31 -3.20
N SER A 9 -41.46 -8.99 -2.13
CA SER A 9 -40.67 -9.04 -0.91
C SER A 9 -39.40 -9.85 -1.17
N SER A 10 -38.26 -9.18 -1.28
CA SER A 10 -36.97 -9.85 -1.20
C SER A 10 -36.81 -10.42 0.21
N LEU A 11 -36.81 -11.75 0.34
CA LEU A 11 -36.38 -12.43 1.56
C LEU A 11 -34.89 -12.12 1.77
N VAL A 12 -34.58 -11.05 2.49
CA VAL A 12 -33.29 -10.92 3.16
C VAL A 12 -33.34 -11.96 4.27
N ALA A 13 -32.73 -13.13 4.05
CA ALA A 13 -32.54 -14.11 5.12
C ALA A 13 -31.88 -13.38 6.30
N ALA A 14 -32.57 -13.31 7.43
CA ALA A 14 -32.05 -12.70 8.64
C ALA A 14 -30.76 -13.45 9.02
N VAL A 15 -29.61 -12.77 8.87
CA VAL A 15 -28.34 -13.31 9.32
C VAL A 15 -28.46 -13.47 10.83
N SER A 16 -28.44 -14.71 11.31
CA SER A 16 -28.56 -14.98 12.75
C SER A 16 -27.35 -14.37 13.48
N GLY A 17 -27.62 -13.62 14.55
CA GLY A 17 -26.61 -13.01 15.39
C GLY A 17 -25.86 -14.06 16.21
N CYS A 18 -24.99 -14.85 15.59
CA CYS A 18 -24.12 -15.80 16.28
C CYS A 18 -22.70 -15.26 16.44
N THR A 19 -21.92 -15.91 17.31
CA THR A 19 -20.48 -15.68 17.47
C THR A 19 -19.72 -16.95 17.09
N GLY A 20 -18.92 -16.86 16.03
CA GLY A 20 -17.96 -17.87 15.63
C GLY A 20 -16.63 -17.66 16.35
N THR A 21 -15.96 -18.73 16.78
CA THR A 21 -14.61 -18.66 17.35
C THR A 21 -13.66 -19.51 16.54
N ILE A 22 -12.49 -18.96 16.21
CA ILE A 22 -11.42 -19.63 15.46
C ILE A 22 -10.23 -19.83 16.39
N ASN A 23 -9.91 -21.08 16.70
CA ASN A 23 -8.68 -21.50 17.39
C ASN A 23 -7.70 -22.22 16.44
N SER A 24 -8.20 -22.68 15.29
CA SER A 24 -7.40 -23.28 14.23
C SER A 24 -8.12 -23.20 12.88
N LEU A 25 -7.47 -23.66 11.81
CA LEU A 25 -8.08 -23.65 10.46
C LEU A 25 -9.38 -24.48 10.35
N SER A 26 -9.58 -25.51 11.19
CA SER A 26 -10.81 -26.32 11.14
C SER A 26 -12.06 -25.55 11.54
N ASP A 27 -11.91 -24.49 12.33
CA ASP A 27 -13.03 -23.73 12.89
C ASP A 27 -13.58 -22.69 11.90
N VAL A 28 -12.78 -22.32 10.89
CA VAL A 28 -13.06 -21.23 9.95
C VAL A 28 -14.41 -21.43 9.26
N ALA A 29 -14.67 -22.62 8.73
CA ALA A 29 -15.87 -22.89 7.92
C ALA A 29 -17.18 -22.69 8.70
N ALA A 30 -17.16 -22.93 10.01
CA ALA A 30 -18.30 -22.67 10.88
C ALA A 30 -18.34 -21.19 11.30
N ALA A 31 -17.19 -20.62 11.69
CA ALA A 31 -17.13 -19.29 12.27
C ALA A 31 -17.52 -18.18 11.28
N VAL A 32 -17.09 -18.26 10.01
CA VAL A 32 -17.34 -17.20 9.01
C VAL A 32 -18.81 -17.01 8.63
N LYS A 33 -19.69 -17.91 9.06
CA LYS A 33 -21.16 -17.80 8.89
C LYS A 33 -21.81 -16.87 9.92
N CYS A 34 -21.07 -16.47 10.96
CA CYS A 34 -21.56 -15.63 12.04
C CYS A 34 -21.32 -14.14 11.79
N THR A 35 -22.17 -13.30 12.39
CA THR A 35 -22.02 -11.83 12.36
C THR A 35 -20.90 -11.34 13.28
N THR A 36 -20.49 -12.14 14.27
CA THR A 36 -19.27 -11.90 15.05
C THR A 36 -18.31 -13.07 14.87
N VAL A 37 -17.04 -12.79 14.58
CA VAL A 37 -15.98 -13.79 14.46
C VAL A 37 -14.82 -13.40 15.37
N ASN A 38 -14.56 -14.23 16.37
CA ASN A 38 -13.42 -14.08 17.27
C ASN A 38 -12.29 -15.01 16.82
N ILE A 39 -11.09 -14.47 16.66
CA ILE A 39 -9.91 -15.23 16.25
C ILE A 39 -8.94 -15.23 17.42
N ASN A 40 -8.79 -16.38 18.06
CA ASN A 40 -7.81 -16.57 19.13
C ASN A 40 -6.41 -16.77 18.53
N GLY A 41 -5.37 -16.71 19.36
CA GLY A 41 -4.01 -16.88 18.88
C GLY A 41 -3.71 -18.32 18.49
N PHE A 42 -3.14 -18.54 17.31
CA PHE A 42 -2.66 -19.85 16.86
C PHE A 42 -1.62 -19.72 15.74
N THR A 43 -0.94 -20.82 15.43
CA THR A 43 -0.05 -20.91 14.28
C THR A 43 -0.75 -21.59 13.11
N VAL A 44 -0.86 -20.91 11.98
CA VAL A 44 -1.32 -21.50 10.72
C VAL A 44 -0.26 -22.49 10.23
N PRO A 45 -0.62 -23.75 9.91
CA PRO A 45 0.35 -24.75 9.46
C PRO A 45 1.15 -24.32 8.21
N ALA A 46 2.36 -24.84 8.09
CA ALA A 46 3.27 -24.49 7.00
C ALA A 46 2.69 -24.79 5.61
N GLY A 47 2.77 -23.82 4.70
CA GLY A 47 2.22 -23.95 3.35
C GLY A 47 0.71 -23.81 3.23
N GLN A 48 0.03 -23.33 4.27
CA GLN A 48 -1.40 -23.03 4.28
C GLN A 48 -1.64 -21.55 4.58
N GLY A 49 -2.80 -21.05 4.16
CA GLY A 49 -3.24 -19.69 4.45
C GLY A 49 -4.50 -19.68 5.32
N LEU A 50 -4.68 -18.61 6.10
CA LEU A 50 -5.92 -18.32 6.80
C LEU A 50 -6.84 -17.49 5.88
N SER A 51 -7.96 -18.07 5.45
CA SER A 51 -8.91 -17.42 4.53
C SER A 51 -10.28 -17.24 5.18
N LEU A 52 -10.77 -16.01 5.22
CA LEU A 52 -12.06 -15.65 5.81
C LEU A 52 -12.98 -15.07 4.74
N SER A 53 -14.08 -15.77 4.44
CA SER A 53 -15.16 -15.26 3.59
C SER A 53 -16.37 -14.95 4.45
N LEU A 54 -16.49 -13.69 4.85
CA LEU A 54 -17.40 -13.23 5.90
C LEU A 54 -18.77 -12.85 5.34
N VAL A 55 -19.81 -13.07 6.14
CA VAL A 55 -21.15 -12.54 5.88
C VAL A 55 -21.16 -11.01 5.93
N SER A 56 -22.05 -10.38 5.16
CA SER A 56 -22.14 -8.92 5.13
C SER A 56 -22.43 -8.35 6.51
N GLY A 57 -21.74 -7.28 6.90
CA GLY A 57 -21.91 -6.65 8.22
C GLY A 57 -21.15 -7.33 9.36
N ALA A 58 -20.39 -8.39 9.10
CA ALA A 58 -19.68 -9.10 10.16
C ALA A 58 -18.61 -8.22 10.84
N THR A 59 -18.49 -8.41 12.16
CA THR A 59 -17.40 -7.89 12.98
C THR A 59 -16.42 -9.02 13.30
N VAL A 60 -15.14 -8.78 13.05
CA VAL A 60 -14.05 -9.70 13.38
C VAL A 60 -13.21 -9.10 14.49
N ASN A 61 -12.89 -9.87 15.52
CA ASN A 61 -11.99 -9.47 16.60
C ASN A 61 -10.82 -10.44 16.69
N LEU A 62 -9.59 -9.92 16.62
CA LEU A 62 -8.43 -10.69 17.07
C LEU A 62 -8.38 -10.66 18.60
N ASN A 63 -8.17 -11.83 19.19
CA ASN A 63 -7.99 -12.07 20.62
C ASN A 63 -6.61 -12.66 20.94
N GLY A 64 -5.79 -12.87 19.92
CA GLY A 64 -4.44 -13.39 20.07
C GLY A 64 -3.62 -13.22 18.80
N ASN A 65 -2.32 -13.48 18.92
CA ASN A 65 -1.39 -13.36 17.81
C ASN A 65 -1.48 -14.56 16.87
N ILE A 66 -1.34 -14.30 15.58
CA ILE A 66 -1.30 -15.31 14.53
C ILE A 66 0.12 -15.41 13.99
N ALA A 67 0.64 -16.62 13.88
CA ALA A 67 1.90 -16.91 13.21
C ALA A 67 1.67 -17.84 12.03
N PHE A 68 2.59 -17.85 11.07
CA PHE A 68 2.54 -18.76 9.92
C PHE A 68 3.74 -19.70 9.93
N GLY A 69 3.48 -21.00 9.81
CA GLY A 69 4.53 -21.99 9.64
C GLY A 69 5.31 -21.76 8.35
N ASN A 70 6.63 -21.89 8.42
CA ASN A 70 7.51 -21.56 7.30
C ASN A 70 7.51 -22.64 6.21
N LYS A 71 7.24 -22.23 4.98
CA LYS A 71 7.39 -23.03 3.77
C LYS A 71 7.59 -22.08 2.60
N SER A 72 8.44 -22.41 1.64
CA SER A 72 8.49 -21.66 0.37
C SER A 72 7.29 -22.04 -0.51
N TRP A 73 6.41 -21.06 -0.76
CA TRP A 73 5.25 -21.16 -1.66
C TRP A 73 4.78 -19.75 -2.01
N ALA A 74 3.83 -19.64 -2.95
CA ALA A 74 3.39 -18.34 -3.47
C ALA A 74 2.55 -17.51 -2.49
N GLY A 75 1.92 -18.12 -1.47
CA GLY A 75 0.94 -17.43 -0.63
C GLY A 75 -0.39 -17.20 -1.35
N PRO A 76 -1.25 -16.28 -0.85
CA PRO A 76 -1.06 -15.39 0.31
C PRO A 76 -1.12 -16.13 1.66
N LEU A 77 -0.63 -15.48 2.72
CA LEU A 77 -0.71 -16.03 4.09
C LEU A 77 -2.10 -15.82 4.71
N PHE A 78 -2.66 -14.62 4.57
CA PHE A 78 -3.98 -14.25 5.06
C PHE A 78 -4.84 -13.68 3.94
N THR A 79 -6.11 -14.07 3.88
CA THR A 79 -7.10 -13.47 2.97
C THR A 79 -8.38 -13.19 3.73
N VAL A 80 -8.93 -11.99 3.57
CA VAL A 80 -10.25 -11.63 4.11
C VAL A 80 -11.11 -11.00 3.03
N SER A 81 -12.36 -11.45 2.91
CA SER A 81 -13.35 -10.92 1.97
C SER A 81 -14.73 -10.78 2.60
N GLY A 82 -15.50 -9.81 2.13
CA GLY A 82 -16.84 -9.51 2.64
C GLY A 82 -17.25 -8.05 2.42
N THR A 83 -18.50 -7.74 2.67
CA THR A 83 -19.05 -6.38 2.51
C THR A 83 -19.39 -5.79 3.87
N ASN A 84 -19.08 -4.51 4.09
CA ASN A 84 -19.35 -3.80 5.33
C ASN A 84 -18.78 -4.52 6.57
N ILE A 85 -17.53 -4.95 6.48
CA ILE A 85 -16.84 -5.67 7.55
C ILE A 85 -16.18 -4.69 8.51
N VAL A 86 -16.24 -4.98 9.81
CA VAL A 86 -15.39 -4.32 10.81
C VAL A 86 -14.36 -5.33 11.29
N PHE A 87 -13.11 -5.18 10.86
CA PHE A 87 -12.01 -6.02 11.31
C PHE A 87 -11.19 -5.28 12.39
N ASN A 88 -11.29 -5.74 13.63
CA ASN A 88 -10.58 -5.21 14.79
C ASN A 88 -9.37 -6.10 15.12
N GLY A 89 -8.17 -5.59 14.88
CA GLY A 89 -6.94 -6.26 15.25
C GLY A 89 -6.63 -6.23 16.75
N ASN A 90 -7.27 -5.32 17.52
CA ASN A 90 -7.06 -5.16 18.96
C ASN A 90 -5.57 -5.05 19.38
N GLY A 91 -4.69 -4.60 18.48
CA GLY A 91 -3.24 -4.53 18.71
C GLY A 91 -2.50 -5.86 18.58
N HIS A 92 -3.18 -6.95 18.24
CA HIS A 92 -2.56 -8.25 18.02
C HIS A 92 -1.77 -8.31 16.71
N THR A 93 -0.85 -9.28 16.68
CA THR A 93 0.18 -9.40 15.64
C THR A 93 -0.12 -10.56 14.69
N PHE A 94 0.09 -10.33 13.39
CA PHE A 94 0.39 -11.37 12.42
C PHE A 94 1.90 -11.41 12.18
N ASP A 95 2.55 -12.55 12.40
CA ASP A 95 3.97 -12.78 12.11
C ASP A 95 4.14 -13.64 10.85
N GLY A 96 4.69 -13.03 9.79
CA GLY A 96 4.87 -13.67 8.49
C GLY A 96 6.11 -14.57 8.38
N GLY A 97 6.98 -14.61 9.38
CA GLY A 97 8.20 -15.44 9.37
C GLY A 97 9.28 -14.99 8.38
N GLY A 98 9.26 -13.72 7.97
CA GLY A 98 10.14 -13.08 6.98
C GLY A 98 11.61 -13.51 6.99
N PRO A 99 12.32 -13.50 8.14
CA PRO A 99 13.73 -13.91 8.21
C PRO A 99 14.06 -15.28 7.62
N PHE A 100 13.09 -16.21 7.59
CA PHE A 100 13.28 -17.52 6.94
C PHE A 100 13.50 -17.38 5.42
N TYR A 101 12.80 -16.44 4.79
CA TYR A 101 12.72 -16.24 3.34
C TYR A 101 13.74 -15.24 2.80
N TRP A 102 14.08 -14.22 3.59
CA TRP A 102 14.86 -13.07 3.16
C TRP A 102 16.28 -13.42 2.69
N ASP A 103 16.57 -13.05 1.46
CA ASP A 103 17.79 -13.34 0.71
C ASP A 103 18.28 -12.13 -0.11
N GLY A 104 17.81 -10.93 0.22
CA GLY A 104 18.15 -9.67 -0.46
C GLY A 104 17.55 -9.51 -1.87
N GLN A 105 16.84 -10.53 -2.39
CA GLN A 105 16.29 -10.50 -3.75
C GLN A 105 14.78 -10.28 -3.79
N GLY A 106 14.10 -10.43 -2.65
CA GLY A 106 12.67 -10.13 -2.54
C GLY A 106 11.84 -10.95 -3.52
N SER A 107 11.01 -10.28 -4.31
CA SER A 107 10.20 -10.88 -5.37
C SER A 107 10.88 -10.92 -6.75
N ASN A 108 12.11 -10.42 -6.88
CA ASN A 108 12.84 -10.38 -8.15
C ASN A 108 13.57 -11.69 -8.46
N GLY A 109 13.74 -12.57 -7.47
CA GLY A 109 14.46 -13.83 -7.62
C GLY A 109 14.66 -14.57 -6.30
N GLY A 110 15.55 -15.57 -6.31
CA GLY A 110 15.92 -16.35 -5.14
C GLY A 110 14.82 -17.27 -4.61
N THR A 111 14.70 -17.34 -3.28
CA THR A 111 13.73 -18.16 -2.56
C THR A 111 12.32 -17.70 -2.88
N THR A 112 11.40 -18.63 -3.21
CA THR A 112 9.97 -18.29 -3.34
C THR A 112 9.40 -17.86 -1.98
N LYS A 113 8.75 -16.70 -1.96
CA LYS A 113 8.24 -16.04 -0.75
C LYS A 113 6.71 -15.91 -0.83
N PRO A 114 5.95 -16.25 0.22
CA PRO A 114 4.51 -16.03 0.25
C PRO A 114 4.18 -14.55 0.12
N ARG A 115 3.48 -14.15 -0.95
CA ARG A 115 3.16 -12.75 -1.24
C ARG A 115 1.84 -12.59 -2.00
N PRO A 116 1.05 -11.54 -1.72
CA PRO A 116 1.16 -10.66 -0.55
C PRO A 116 0.94 -11.46 0.74
N MET A 117 1.42 -10.96 1.88
CA MET A 117 1.12 -11.56 3.18
C MET A 117 -0.38 -11.46 3.50
N MET A 118 -0.94 -10.26 3.34
CA MET A 118 -2.32 -9.91 3.66
C MET A 118 -3.09 -9.52 2.39
N LYS A 119 -4.03 -10.37 1.95
CA LYS A 119 -4.92 -10.07 0.83
C LYS A 119 -6.27 -9.53 1.34
N ILE A 120 -6.48 -8.23 1.18
CA ILE A 120 -7.65 -7.52 1.70
C ILE A 120 -8.67 -7.30 0.58
N LYS A 121 -9.82 -7.97 0.69
CA LYS A 121 -10.95 -7.91 -0.25
C LYS A 121 -12.26 -7.57 0.47
N ILE A 122 -12.19 -6.73 1.50
CA ILE A 122 -13.37 -6.25 2.24
C ILE A 122 -13.70 -4.81 1.91
N SER A 123 -14.96 -4.41 2.10
CA SER A 123 -15.33 -3.00 2.36
C SER A 123 -15.60 -2.80 3.85
N GLY A 124 -15.65 -1.55 4.32
CA GLY A 124 -15.87 -1.21 5.73
C GLY A 124 -14.61 -0.70 6.43
N GLN A 125 -14.22 -1.33 7.54
CA GLN A 125 -13.10 -0.91 8.39
C GLN A 125 -12.12 -2.06 8.65
N PHE A 126 -10.83 -1.78 8.55
CA PHE A 126 -9.75 -2.68 8.97
C PHE A 126 -8.79 -1.91 9.87
N LYS A 127 -8.73 -2.23 11.16
CA LYS A 127 -8.02 -1.38 12.13
C LYS A 127 -7.19 -2.10 13.17
N ASN A 128 -6.16 -1.42 13.67
CA ASN A 128 -5.38 -1.80 14.85
C ASN A 128 -4.73 -3.19 14.74
N VAL A 129 -4.21 -3.55 13.57
CA VAL A 129 -3.45 -4.79 13.36
C VAL A 129 -1.97 -4.45 13.36
N LYS A 130 -1.16 -5.28 14.04
CA LYS A 130 0.29 -5.30 13.86
C LYS A 130 0.65 -6.42 12.89
N VAL A 131 1.52 -6.12 11.93
CA VAL A 131 2.13 -7.10 11.03
C VAL A 131 3.62 -7.01 11.19
N VAL A 132 4.28 -8.14 11.40
CA VAL A 132 5.74 -8.20 11.49
C VAL A 132 6.28 -9.18 10.48
N ASN A 133 7.48 -8.89 10.00
CA ASN A 133 8.29 -9.82 9.22
C ASN A 133 7.54 -10.41 8.01
N SER A 134 6.96 -9.56 7.16
CA SER A 134 6.34 -10.05 5.92
C SER A 134 7.42 -10.67 5.00
N PRO A 135 7.16 -11.83 4.37
CA PRO A 135 8.15 -12.46 3.48
C PRO A 135 8.58 -11.57 2.30
N ALA A 136 7.63 -10.82 1.74
CA ALA A 136 7.82 -9.75 0.77
C ALA A 136 6.69 -8.72 0.96
N GLN A 137 5.89 -8.41 -0.06
CA GLN A 137 4.81 -7.42 0.02
C GLN A 137 3.81 -7.76 1.13
N THR A 138 3.43 -6.76 1.92
CA THR A 138 2.61 -6.91 3.12
C THR A 138 1.13 -6.93 2.77
N PHE A 139 0.53 -5.79 2.41
CA PHE A 139 -0.89 -5.70 2.09
C PHE A 139 -1.11 -5.56 0.58
N SER A 140 -1.99 -6.39 0.02
CA SER A 140 -2.61 -6.14 -1.29
C SER A 140 -4.08 -5.81 -1.10
N VAL A 141 -4.47 -4.60 -1.47
CA VAL A 141 -5.80 -4.04 -1.19
C VAL A 141 -6.62 -3.96 -2.48
N SER A 142 -7.79 -4.59 -2.45
CA SER A 142 -8.75 -4.64 -3.56
C SER A 142 -10.17 -4.66 -3.01
N ASN A 143 -10.61 -3.55 -2.40
CA ASN A 143 -11.92 -3.45 -1.76
C ASN A 143 -13.06 -3.37 -2.80
N PRO A 144 -14.22 -4.02 -2.54
CA PRO A 144 -15.37 -4.02 -3.44
C PRO A 144 -16.26 -2.77 -3.30
N ALA A 145 -16.10 -2.02 -2.20
CA ALA A 145 -16.73 -0.72 -1.90
C ALA A 145 -15.84 0.00 -0.87
N ALA A 146 -16.21 1.21 -0.45
CA ALA A 146 -15.39 2.05 0.43
C ALA A 146 -14.74 1.29 1.60
N LEU A 147 -13.43 1.46 1.77
CA LEU A 147 -12.64 0.84 2.84
C LEU A 147 -11.80 1.89 3.57
N THR A 148 -11.83 1.84 4.91
CA THR A 148 -10.88 2.55 5.76
C THR A 148 -9.94 1.54 6.43
N ILE A 149 -8.65 1.68 6.18
CA ILE A 149 -7.58 0.98 6.90
C ILE A 149 -6.96 1.98 7.87
N SER A 150 -6.87 1.64 9.17
CA SER A 150 -6.34 2.60 10.15
C SER A 150 -5.55 1.99 11.29
N GLY A 151 -4.58 2.74 11.83
CA GLY A 151 -3.81 2.33 13.00
C GLY A 151 -3.03 1.03 12.81
N ILE A 152 -2.58 0.74 11.58
CA ILE A 152 -1.80 -0.46 11.27
C ILE A 152 -0.34 -0.19 11.62
N THR A 153 0.32 -1.18 12.25
CA THR A 153 1.78 -1.17 12.41
C THR A 153 2.38 -2.26 11.53
N ILE A 154 3.28 -1.90 10.62
CA ILE A 154 4.07 -2.83 9.82
C ILE A 154 5.53 -2.68 10.24
N ASP A 155 6.09 -3.74 10.78
CA ASP A 155 7.48 -3.78 11.25
C ASP A 155 8.25 -4.90 10.57
N ASN A 156 8.95 -4.51 9.51
CA ASN A 156 9.90 -5.35 8.79
C ASN A 156 11.35 -4.90 9.07
N SER A 157 11.62 -4.21 10.18
CA SER A 157 12.93 -3.61 10.48
C SER A 157 14.08 -4.63 10.53
N LEU A 158 13.79 -5.89 10.88
CA LEU A 158 14.77 -6.98 10.80
C LEU A 158 15.31 -7.21 9.37
N GLY A 159 14.55 -6.80 8.35
CA GLY A 159 14.93 -6.88 6.95
C GLY A 159 16.05 -5.89 6.57
N ASP A 160 16.32 -4.87 7.39
CA ASP A 160 17.38 -3.90 7.10
C ASP A 160 18.78 -4.51 7.18
N GLN A 161 18.95 -5.49 8.07
CA GLN A 161 20.26 -6.10 8.30
C GLN A 161 20.58 -7.13 7.21
N PRO A 162 21.84 -7.18 6.74
CA PRO A 162 22.27 -8.27 5.88
C PRO A 162 22.27 -9.61 6.63
N ASN A 163 22.17 -10.69 5.87
CA ASN A 163 22.31 -12.05 6.39
C ASN A 163 23.20 -12.88 5.45
N SER A 164 23.40 -14.17 5.78
CA SER A 164 24.23 -15.08 4.99
C SER A 164 23.73 -15.35 3.56
N LYS A 165 22.49 -14.96 3.24
CA LYS A 165 21.86 -15.16 1.92
C LYS A 165 21.80 -13.89 1.08
N SER A 166 21.99 -12.71 1.66
CA SER A 166 21.75 -11.42 1.00
C SER A 166 22.98 -10.75 0.41
N GLY A 167 24.15 -11.41 0.46
CA GLY A 167 25.38 -10.89 -0.16
C GLY A 167 25.84 -9.53 0.38
N GLY A 168 25.57 -9.24 1.66
CA GLY A 168 25.90 -7.96 2.30
C GLY A 168 24.89 -6.84 2.08
N LEU A 169 23.84 -7.06 1.28
CA LEU A 169 22.70 -6.16 1.14
C LEU A 169 21.69 -6.39 2.27
N ALA A 170 20.78 -5.43 2.49
CA ALA A 170 19.60 -5.64 3.35
C ALA A 170 18.91 -6.97 2.97
N ALA A 171 18.57 -7.79 3.98
CA ALA A 171 17.99 -9.10 3.72
C ALA A 171 16.55 -9.01 3.20
N GLY A 172 15.76 -8.07 3.72
CA GLY A 172 14.42 -7.75 3.26
C GLY A 172 14.44 -6.95 1.96
N HIS A 173 13.58 -7.32 1.02
CA HIS A 173 13.44 -6.63 -0.26
C HIS A 173 12.03 -6.85 -0.82
N ASN A 174 11.48 -5.86 -1.51
CA ASN A 174 10.07 -5.82 -1.96
C ASN A 174 9.07 -6.05 -0.82
N THR A 175 9.36 -5.48 0.34
CA THR A 175 8.50 -5.54 1.54
C THR A 175 7.51 -4.38 1.55
N ASP A 176 6.87 -4.11 0.41
CA ASP A 176 5.90 -3.03 0.25
C ASP A 176 4.85 -3.10 1.37
N ALA A 177 4.47 -1.97 1.94
CA ALA A 177 3.48 -1.94 3.01
C ALA A 177 2.07 -2.07 2.46
N PHE A 178 1.66 -1.19 1.55
CA PHE A 178 0.33 -1.19 0.95
C PHE A 178 0.40 -1.11 -0.58
N ASP A 179 0.08 -2.22 -1.26
CA ASP A 179 -0.16 -2.26 -2.70
C ASP A 179 -1.66 -2.06 -2.96
N ALA A 180 -2.02 -0.92 -3.53
CA ALA A 180 -3.40 -0.52 -3.77
C ALA A 180 -3.77 -0.57 -5.25
N SER A 181 -4.79 -1.38 -5.56
CA SER A 181 -5.37 -1.53 -6.89
C SER A 181 -6.89 -1.49 -6.78
N THR A 182 -7.43 -0.33 -6.42
CA THR A 182 -8.82 -0.19 -5.93
C THR A 182 -9.31 1.25 -5.94
N THR A 183 -10.59 1.44 -5.61
CA THR A 183 -11.24 2.75 -5.52
C THR A 183 -11.87 2.94 -4.15
N ASP A 184 -12.00 4.19 -3.70
CA ASP A 184 -12.61 4.55 -2.41
C ASP A 184 -11.87 3.95 -1.20
N LEU A 185 -10.56 4.23 -1.12
CA LEU A 185 -9.70 3.73 -0.06
C LEU A 185 -9.16 4.88 0.78
N THR A 186 -9.29 4.77 2.10
CA THR A 186 -8.58 5.64 3.06
C THR A 186 -7.62 4.79 3.89
N ILE A 187 -6.35 5.18 3.95
CA ILE A 187 -5.35 4.59 4.85
C ILE A 187 -4.85 5.70 5.78
N SER A 188 -5.02 5.52 7.09
CA SER A 188 -4.70 6.58 8.06
C SER A 188 -4.06 6.12 9.37
N GLY A 189 -3.16 6.96 9.90
CA GLY A 189 -2.56 6.74 11.21
C GLY A 189 -1.70 5.48 11.30
N CYS A 190 -1.19 4.97 10.19
CA CYS A 190 -0.35 3.78 10.15
C CYS A 190 1.13 4.10 10.41
N THR A 191 1.86 3.14 10.97
CA THR A 191 3.33 3.20 11.13
C THR A 191 3.96 2.07 10.33
N VAL A 192 4.94 2.39 9.49
CA VAL A 192 5.62 1.46 8.59
C VAL A 192 7.12 1.59 8.75
N HIS A 193 7.78 0.44 8.96
CA HIS A 193 9.22 0.27 8.76
C HIS A 193 9.44 -0.88 7.78
N ASN A 194 10.00 -0.60 6.60
CA ASN A 194 10.23 -1.59 5.56
C ASN A 194 11.40 -1.22 4.62
N GLN A 195 11.60 -2.02 3.57
CA GLN A 195 12.68 -1.87 2.59
C GLN A 195 12.18 -1.54 1.17
N ASP A 196 10.88 -1.26 0.99
CA ASP A 196 10.29 -0.86 -0.30
C ASP A 196 9.18 0.17 -0.09
N ASP A 197 8.23 0.33 -1.01
CA ASP A 197 7.22 1.39 -0.91
C ASP A 197 6.39 1.30 0.38
N CYS A 198 6.19 2.44 1.03
CA CYS A 198 5.21 2.58 2.10
C CYS A 198 3.78 2.47 1.56
N LEU A 199 3.57 2.97 0.34
CA LEU A 199 2.35 2.86 -0.44
C LEU A 199 2.74 2.76 -1.91
N ALA A 200 2.12 1.84 -2.65
CA ALA A 200 2.16 1.78 -4.10
C ALA A 200 0.74 1.77 -4.67
N ILE A 201 0.30 2.86 -5.30
CA ILE A 201 -1.01 2.94 -5.98
C ILE A 201 -0.83 2.54 -7.43
N ASN A 202 -1.23 1.31 -7.79
CA ASN A 202 -1.03 0.79 -9.15
C ASN A 202 -2.20 1.09 -10.10
N LYS A 203 -3.43 1.23 -9.57
CA LYS A 203 -4.64 1.62 -10.31
C LYS A 203 -5.78 2.03 -9.38
N GLY A 204 -6.75 2.77 -9.93
CA GLY A 204 -8.02 3.12 -9.30
C GLY A 204 -8.12 4.59 -8.89
N SER A 205 -9.07 4.94 -8.03
CA SER A 205 -9.40 6.35 -7.80
C SER A 205 -9.89 6.64 -6.39
N ASN A 206 -9.93 7.93 -6.01
CA ASN A 206 -10.41 8.37 -4.71
C ASN A 206 -9.67 7.65 -3.55
N ILE A 207 -8.34 7.78 -3.55
CA ILE A 207 -7.47 7.16 -2.55
C ILE A 207 -6.87 8.26 -1.67
N VAL A 208 -7.04 8.10 -0.36
CA VAL A 208 -6.52 9.01 0.67
C VAL A 208 -5.49 8.26 1.51
N PHE A 209 -4.27 8.79 1.59
CA PHE A 209 -3.22 8.29 2.48
C PHE A 209 -2.79 9.42 3.42
N THR A 210 -3.24 9.35 4.68
CA THR A 210 -3.11 10.49 5.59
C THR A 210 -2.62 10.18 7.00
N GLY A 211 -1.75 11.03 7.54
CA GLY A 211 -1.30 10.91 8.92
C GLY A 211 -0.45 9.66 9.21
N ASN A 212 0.21 9.10 8.19
CA ASN A 212 1.02 7.90 8.32
C ASN A 212 2.50 8.22 8.55
N SER A 213 3.26 7.30 9.12
CA SER A 213 4.71 7.38 9.28
C SER A 213 5.39 6.24 8.50
N CYS A 214 6.29 6.60 7.58
CA CYS A 214 6.99 5.68 6.70
C CYS A 214 8.49 5.76 6.96
N THR A 215 9.14 4.63 7.29
CA THR A 215 10.56 4.57 7.66
C THR A 215 11.31 3.51 6.87
N GLY A 216 12.54 3.79 6.46
CA GLY A 216 13.46 2.80 5.90
C GLY A 216 13.31 2.57 4.39
N GLY A 217 12.08 2.57 3.86
CA GLY A 217 11.77 2.07 2.52
C GLY A 217 11.95 3.05 1.35
N HIS A 218 11.01 3.02 0.41
CA HIS A 218 11.04 3.76 -0.86
C HIS A 218 10.01 4.90 -0.96
N GLY A 219 9.40 5.30 0.16
CA GLY A 219 8.48 6.42 0.23
C GLY A 219 7.05 6.09 -0.19
N ILE A 220 6.30 7.13 -0.54
CA ILE A 220 4.90 7.04 -0.96
C ILE A 220 4.85 7.15 -2.48
N SER A 221 4.44 6.07 -3.13
CA SER A 221 4.49 5.92 -4.59
C SER A 221 3.09 5.83 -5.22
N ILE A 222 2.92 6.54 -6.34
CA ILE A 222 1.93 6.24 -7.36
C ILE A 222 2.64 5.45 -8.46
N GLY A 223 2.19 4.22 -8.69
CA GLY A 223 2.76 3.28 -9.63
C GLY A 223 3.55 2.12 -8.99
N SER A 224 4.28 1.31 -9.77
CA SER A 224 4.52 1.57 -11.20
C SER A 224 3.24 1.47 -12.03
N ILE A 225 3.04 2.44 -12.91
CA ILE A 225 1.86 2.50 -13.78
C ILE A 225 2.17 1.70 -15.04
N THR A 226 1.46 0.58 -15.17
CA THR A 226 1.53 -0.33 -16.33
C THR A 226 0.55 0.10 -17.42
N SER A 227 0.49 -0.62 -18.54
CA SER A 227 -0.49 -0.34 -19.60
C SER A 227 -1.95 -0.57 -19.18
N GLY A 228 -2.87 0.18 -19.78
CA GLY A 228 -4.32 0.01 -19.66
C GLY A 228 -4.91 0.34 -18.29
N VAL A 229 -4.25 1.17 -17.47
CA VAL A 229 -4.75 1.53 -16.14
C VAL A 229 -4.97 3.03 -15.98
N THR A 230 -5.86 3.37 -15.05
CA THR A 230 -6.13 4.76 -14.65
C THR A 230 -5.90 4.91 -13.16
N VAL A 231 -5.23 6.00 -12.79
CA VAL A 231 -5.14 6.49 -11.41
C VAL A 231 -5.70 7.90 -11.35
N SER A 232 -6.64 8.18 -10.44
CA SER A 232 -7.16 9.56 -10.31
C SER A 232 -7.65 9.94 -8.92
N SER A 233 -7.68 11.24 -8.62
CA SER A 233 -8.20 11.78 -7.35
C SER A 233 -7.47 11.20 -6.14
N ILE A 234 -6.17 11.44 -6.06
CA ILE A 234 -5.30 10.93 -5.00
C ILE A 234 -4.97 12.05 -4.02
N THR A 235 -5.16 11.80 -2.73
CA THR A 235 -4.79 12.73 -1.65
C THR A 235 -3.76 12.09 -0.75
N ILE A 236 -2.57 12.68 -0.69
CA ILE A 236 -1.48 12.24 0.20
C ILE A 236 -1.22 13.39 1.19
N SER A 237 -1.57 13.22 2.47
CA SER A 237 -1.52 14.34 3.41
C SER A 237 -0.98 14.03 4.80
N ASN A 238 -0.29 14.99 5.41
CA ASN A 238 0.16 14.93 6.81
C ASN A 238 1.00 13.68 7.15
N ASN A 239 1.69 13.10 6.16
CA ASN A 239 2.54 11.94 6.37
C ASN A 239 3.94 12.36 6.82
N LYS A 240 4.62 11.47 7.55
CA LYS A 240 6.04 11.58 7.90
C LYS A 240 6.83 10.54 7.11
N VAL A 241 7.86 10.95 6.39
CA VAL A 241 8.74 10.05 5.64
C VAL A 241 10.17 10.20 6.15
N ILE A 242 10.72 9.14 6.73
CA ILE A 242 11.96 9.19 7.50
C ILE A 242 12.92 8.16 6.93
N ASN A 243 14.14 8.58 6.55
CA ASN A 243 15.16 7.65 6.06
C ASN A 243 14.60 6.70 4.97
N ASN A 244 13.88 7.25 3.99
CA ASN A 244 13.48 6.50 2.79
C ASN A 244 14.39 6.91 1.62
N ASP A 245 14.42 6.12 0.56
CA ASP A 245 15.14 6.48 -0.66
C ASP A 245 14.56 7.73 -1.29
N GLN A 246 13.23 7.82 -1.33
CA GLN A 246 12.55 9.05 -1.69
C GLN A 246 11.35 9.32 -0.79
N ALA A 247 10.87 10.56 -0.74
CA ALA A 247 9.64 10.84 0.01
C ALA A 247 8.40 10.53 -0.82
N LEU A 248 8.28 11.19 -1.98
CA LEU A 248 7.08 11.16 -2.81
C LEU A 248 7.47 10.80 -4.24
N ARG A 249 6.79 9.80 -4.82
CA ARG A 249 7.16 9.26 -6.13
C ARG A 249 5.94 9.03 -7.03
N ILE A 250 6.08 9.37 -8.31
CA ILE A 250 5.19 8.88 -9.37
C ILE A 250 6.07 8.16 -10.39
N LYS A 251 5.92 6.85 -10.50
CA LYS A 251 6.73 5.99 -11.39
C LYS A 251 5.82 5.37 -12.44
N MET A 252 6.15 5.58 -13.71
CA MET A 252 5.36 5.11 -14.85
C MET A 252 6.27 4.33 -15.79
N ASP A 253 5.84 3.14 -16.20
CA ASP A 253 6.65 2.28 -17.04
C ASP A 253 6.91 2.96 -18.39
N ALA A 254 8.14 2.93 -18.87
CA ALA A 254 8.51 3.51 -20.17
C ALA A 254 7.74 2.87 -21.34
N ALA A 255 7.42 1.59 -21.20
CA ALA A 255 6.67 0.81 -22.18
C ALA A 255 5.14 0.88 -21.99
N ALA A 256 4.64 1.53 -20.92
CA ALA A 256 3.21 1.58 -20.68
C ALA A 256 2.48 2.42 -21.73
N THR A 257 1.31 1.94 -22.14
CA THR A 257 0.42 2.60 -23.11
C THR A 257 -1.02 2.65 -22.59
N GLY A 258 -1.83 3.54 -23.17
CA GLY A 258 -3.27 3.61 -22.89
C GLY A 258 -3.61 3.87 -21.42
N SER A 259 -2.76 4.61 -20.69
CA SER A 259 -2.92 4.82 -19.26
C SER A 259 -2.97 6.30 -18.89
N SER A 260 -3.56 6.60 -17.73
CA SER A 260 -3.64 7.98 -17.24
C SER A 260 -3.48 8.07 -15.72
N VAL A 261 -2.87 9.16 -15.28
CA VAL A 261 -2.66 9.53 -13.88
C VAL A 261 -3.06 10.99 -13.73
N SER A 262 -4.05 11.31 -12.89
CA SER A 262 -4.53 12.69 -12.77
C SER A 262 -5.06 13.08 -11.40
N GLY A 263 -5.02 14.37 -11.07
CA GLY A 263 -5.62 14.89 -9.84
C GLY A 263 -4.96 14.36 -8.57
N ILE A 264 -3.68 14.67 -8.39
CA ILE A 264 -2.87 14.27 -7.25
C ILE A 264 -2.62 15.50 -6.38
N THR A 265 -2.96 15.39 -5.10
CA THR A 265 -2.84 16.49 -4.13
C THR A 265 -1.97 16.05 -2.96
N TYR A 266 -0.91 16.82 -2.72
CA TYR A 266 0.00 16.68 -1.58
C TYR A 266 -0.16 17.87 -0.62
N THR A 267 -0.40 17.59 0.67
CA THR A 267 -0.56 18.62 1.71
C THR A 267 0.07 18.20 3.03
N GLY A 268 0.90 19.05 3.64
CA GLY A 268 1.38 18.85 5.01
C GLY A 268 2.37 17.69 5.18
N ASN A 269 2.90 17.11 4.10
CA ASN A 269 3.82 15.98 4.20
C ASN A 269 5.21 16.45 4.64
N THR A 270 5.82 15.73 5.57
CA THR A 270 7.17 16.00 6.07
C THR A 270 8.13 14.87 5.73
N GLY A 271 9.36 15.22 5.36
CA GLY A 271 10.37 14.26 4.95
C GLY A 271 11.75 14.60 5.49
N SER A 272 12.49 13.61 5.97
CA SER A 272 13.87 13.80 6.46
C SER A 272 14.73 12.57 6.22
N GLY A 273 16.05 12.76 6.10
CA GLY A 273 16.99 11.66 5.87
C GLY A 273 16.85 10.99 4.50
N LEU A 274 16.25 11.69 3.52
CA LEU A 274 15.91 11.11 2.21
C LEU A 274 17.18 10.86 1.40
N ARG A 275 17.39 9.62 0.94
CA ARG A 275 18.70 9.17 0.42
C ARG A 275 18.92 9.45 -1.06
N LYS A 276 17.87 9.50 -1.88
CA LYS A 276 17.96 9.66 -3.34
C LYS A 276 17.17 10.87 -3.84
N PHE A 277 15.88 10.97 -3.49
CA PHE A 277 15.03 12.07 -3.97
C PHE A 277 14.10 12.66 -2.91
N GLY A 278 13.89 13.98 -2.92
CA GLY A 278 12.73 14.56 -2.23
C GLY A 278 11.45 14.15 -2.95
N VAL A 279 11.34 14.56 -4.20
CA VAL A 279 10.24 14.21 -5.12
C VAL A 279 10.81 13.62 -6.40
N LEU A 280 10.28 12.48 -6.85
CA LEU A 280 10.62 11.87 -8.14
C LEU A 280 9.37 11.63 -8.98
N ILE A 281 9.28 12.26 -10.14
CA ILE A 281 8.23 11.99 -11.14
C ILE A 281 8.92 11.49 -12.40
N ASP A 282 8.70 10.23 -12.77
CA ASP A 282 9.51 9.59 -13.80
C ASP A 282 8.70 8.64 -14.69
N GLN A 283 8.80 8.85 -16.00
CA GLN A 283 8.19 8.02 -17.05
C GLN A 283 9.16 7.03 -17.69
N SER A 284 10.34 6.80 -17.08
CA SER A 284 11.35 5.88 -17.59
C SER A 284 11.43 4.54 -16.84
N TYR A 285 10.49 4.26 -15.92
CA TYR A 285 10.52 3.05 -15.10
C TYR A 285 10.58 1.78 -15.98
N PRO A 286 11.37 0.74 -15.65
CA PRO A 286 12.12 0.52 -14.40
C PRO A 286 13.45 1.27 -14.26
N ALA A 287 13.90 1.99 -15.29
CA ALA A 287 15.04 2.90 -15.12
C ALA A 287 14.67 4.06 -14.18
N THR A 288 15.68 4.77 -13.69
CA THR A 288 15.51 6.03 -12.96
C THR A 288 16.11 7.13 -13.81
N LEU A 289 15.28 8.09 -14.22
CA LEU A 289 15.66 9.24 -15.06
C LEU A 289 16.33 8.82 -16.39
N GLY A 290 15.93 7.67 -16.94
CA GLY A 290 16.32 7.22 -18.27
C GLY A 290 15.45 7.83 -19.37
N THR A 291 15.35 7.17 -20.53
CA THR A 291 14.48 7.62 -21.63
C THR A 291 13.01 7.49 -21.23
N PRO A 292 12.24 8.59 -21.13
CA PRO A 292 10.85 8.52 -20.72
C PRO A 292 9.95 8.00 -21.85
N GLY A 293 8.98 7.17 -21.49
CA GLY A 293 7.85 6.82 -22.34
C GLY A 293 6.81 7.94 -22.42
N ASN A 294 5.88 7.86 -23.37
CA ASN A 294 4.83 8.86 -23.60
C ASN A 294 3.39 8.29 -23.58
N GLY A 295 3.24 7.00 -23.28
CA GLY A 295 1.97 6.28 -23.30
C GLY A 295 1.15 6.36 -22.01
N VAL A 296 1.71 6.94 -20.94
CA VAL A 296 0.97 7.33 -19.72
C VAL A 296 0.76 8.84 -19.73
N LYS A 297 -0.49 9.30 -19.66
CA LYS A 297 -0.80 10.74 -19.54
C LYS A 297 -0.84 11.16 -18.07
N LEU A 298 -0.06 12.19 -17.71
CA LEU A 298 0.03 12.71 -16.35
C LEU A 298 -0.43 14.18 -16.28
N SER A 299 -1.34 14.50 -15.36
CA SER A 299 -1.78 15.89 -15.15
C SER A 299 -2.20 16.18 -13.71
N GLY A 300 -2.22 17.46 -13.34
CA GLY A 300 -2.73 17.91 -12.03
C GLY A 300 -1.98 17.33 -10.83
N VAL A 301 -0.65 17.45 -10.81
CA VAL A 301 0.20 17.06 -9.67
C VAL A 301 0.48 18.29 -8.81
N ASN A 302 -0.25 18.46 -7.70
CA ASN A 302 -0.24 19.70 -6.93
C ASN A 302 0.28 19.50 -5.50
N PHE A 303 1.14 20.42 -5.06
CA PHE A 303 1.55 20.58 -3.67
C PHE A 303 0.95 21.86 -3.12
N VAL A 304 -0.11 21.72 -2.31
CA VAL A 304 -0.97 22.84 -1.93
C VAL A 304 -0.36 23.66 -0.81
N SER A 305 -0.06 23.05 0.34
CA SER A 305 0.55 23.75 1.48
C SER A 305 1.30 22.80 2.41
N GLY A 306 2.29 23.32 3.13
CA GLY A 306 2.93 22.63 4.26
C GLY A 306 3.77 21.40 3.93
N ASN A 307 4.14 21.17 2.66
CA ASN A 307 5.01 20.05 2.31
C ASN A 307 6.48 20.46 2.52
N VAL A 308 7.16 19.83 3.48
CA VAL A 308 8.53 20.17 3.88
C VAL A 308 9.41 18.93 3.88
N LEU A 309 10.33 18.84 2.93
CA LEU A 309 11.22 17.71 2.75
C LEU A 309 12.69 18.13 2.91
N SER A 310 13.51 17.25 3.46
CA SER A 310 14.96 17.42 3.55
C SER A 310 15.67 16.17 3.05
N VAL A 311 16.56 16.36 2.08
CA VAL A 311 17.33 15.30 1.45
C VAL A 311 18.79 15.32 1.92
N ASN A 312 19.42 14.14 1.94
CA ASN A 312 20.81 13.97 2.35
C ASN A 312 21.79 14.63 1.35
N SER A 313 23.03 14.82 1.80
CA SER A 313 24.12 15.23 0.92
C SER A 313 24.30 14.20 -0.21
N GLY A 314 24.27 14.63 -1.47
CA GLY A 314 24.33 13.77 -2.65
C GLY A 314 22.98 13.32 -3.23
N ALA A 315 21.86 13.62 -2.57
CA ALA A 315 20.52 13.36 -3.09
C ALA A 315 19.99 14.56 -3.90
N ASP A 316 19.02 14.29 -4.78
CA ASP A 316 18.34 15.32 -5.56
C ASP A 316 17.08 15.81 -4.85
N ARG A 317 16.87 17.12 -4.80
CA ARG A 317 15.68 17.69 -4.17
C ARG A 317 14.42 17.32 -4.93
N VAL A 318 14.36 17.64 -6.22
CA VAL A 318 13.24 17.27 -7.09
C VAL A 318 13.74 16.89 -8.47
N ALA A 319 13.23 15.80 -9.02
CA ALA A 319 13.44 15.40 -10.40
C ALA A 319 12.13 15.10 -11.12
N VAL A 320 12.00 15.58 -12.36
CA VAL A 320 10.83 15.38 -13.24
C VAL A 320 11.29 14.98 -14.63
N ASN A 321 10.98 13.75 -15.02
CA ASN A 321 11.31 13.16 -16.30
C ASN A 321 10.04 12.71 -17.04
N CYS A 322 9.50 13.64 -17.82
CA CYS A 322 8.30 13.45 -18.63
C CYS A 322 8.66 13.12 -20.08
N GLY A 323 7.89 12.23 -20.69
CA GLY A 323 7.87 12.04 -22.13
C GLY A 323 7.30 13.25 -22.86
N SER A 324 7.57 13.34 -24.16
CA SER A 324 7.02 14.41 -24.98
C SER A 324 5.49 14.34 -25.04
N GLY A 325 4.81 15.41 -24.63
CA GLY A 325 3.34 15.52 -24.65
C GLY A 325 2.59 14.55 -23.73
N SER A 326 3.26 13.91 -22.78
CA SER A 326 2.63 13.01 -21.80
C SER A 326 2.31 13.69 -20.47
N CYS A 327 3.12 14.64 -20.03
CA CYS A 327 2.78 15.53 -18.91
C CYS A 327 2.07 16.79 -19.42
N THR A 328 0.96 17.17 -18.79
CA THR A 328 0.13 18.30 -19.25
C THR A 328 -0.45 19.14 -18.10
N GLY A 329 -0.89 20.36 -18.45
CA GLY A 329 -1.51 21.32 -17.55
C GLY A 329 -0.51 22.15 -16.74
N THR A 330 -1.03 22.95 -15.80
CA THR A 330 -0.19 23.67 -14.84
C THR A 330 -0.26 22.97 -13.49
N TRP A 331 0.89 22.73 -12.89
CA TRP A 331 1.05 22.09 -11.59
C TRP A 331 1.42 23.16 -10.57
N ASN A 332 0.60 23.31 -9.53
CA ASN A 332 0.83 24.26 -8.45
C ASN A 332 1.70 23.61 -7.38
N TRP A 333 2.94 24.06 -7.26
CA TRP A 333 3.91 23.58 -6.29
C TRP A 333 4.27 24.63 -5.23
N SER A 334 3.48 25.69 -5.10
CA SER A 334 3.70 26.76 -4.11
C SER A 334 3.82 26.26 -2.66
N GLY A 335 3.17 25.15 -2.34
CA GLY A 335 3.24 24.51 -1.02
C GLY A 335 4.38 23.50 -0.83
N LEU A 336 5.33 23.40 -1.77
CA LEU A 336 6.47 22.50 -1.69
C LEU A 336 7.76 23.23 -1.30
N LYS A 337 8.39 22.78 -0.22
CA LYS A 337 9.74 23.16 0.19
C LYS A 337 10.62 21.92 0.30
N VAL A 338 11.70 21.85 -0.47
CA VAL A 338 12.72 20.80 -0.36
C VAL A 338 14.07 21.45 -0.11
N THR A 339 14.85 20.90 0.83
CA THR A 339 16.16 21.44 1.24
C THR A 339 17.21 20.34 1.30
N GLY A 340 18.49 20.73 1.37
CA GLY A 340 19.62 19.79 1.32
C GLY A 340 19.98 19.41 -0.11
N GLY A 341 20.92 18.47 -0.24
CA GLY A 341 21.35 17.89 -1.52
C GLY A 341 21.58 18.92 -2.64
N GLN A 342 21.22 18.53 -3.87
CA GLN A 342 21.35 19.33 -5.07
C GLN A 342 20.02 19.44 -5.84
N ALA A 343 19.96 20.33 -6.84
CA ALA A 343 18.80 20.38 -7.73
C ALA A 343 18.82 19.14 -8.64
N GLY A 344 17.68 18.46 -8.77
CA GLY A 344 17.54 17.36 -9.73
C GLY A 344 17.11 17.85 -11.12
N PRO A 345 17.19 16.98 -12.13
CA PRO A 345 16.80 17.35 -13.49
C PRO A 345 15.28 17.46 -13.63
N MET A 346 14.83 18.50 -14.33
CA MET A 346 13.42 18.67 -14.67
C MET A 346 13.27 19.06 -16.13
N ASN A 347 12.52 18.27 -16.91
CA ASN A 347 12.22 18.56 -18.32
C ASN A 347 10.81 19.11 -18.55
N TYR A 348 9.96 19.11 -17.54
CA TYR A 348 8.58 19.61 -17.63
C TYR A 348 8.48 21.07 -17.18
N LYS A 349 7.99 21.93 -18.09
CA LYS A 349 7.89 23.38 -17.85
C LYS A 349 6.56 23.85 -17.24
N GLY A 350 5.58 22.95 -17.10
CA GLY A 350 4.25 23.29 -16.57
C GLY A 350 4.18 23.35 -15.05
N VAL A 351 5.31 23.53 -14.36
CA VAL A 351 5.39 23.63 -12.90
C VAL A 351 5.50 25.09 -12.48
N SER A 352 4.78 25.48 -11.42
CA SER A 352 4.80 26.84 -10.89
C SER A 352 4.93 26.86 -9.36
N GLY A 353 5.76 27.77 -8.84
CA GLY A 353 5.98 27.95 -7.41
C GLY A 353 6.87 26.88 -6.76
N GLY A 354 6.98 26.99 -5.43
CA GLY A 354 7.80 26.11 -4.59
C GLY A 354 9.24 26.59 -4.41
N SER A 355 9.96 25.94 -3.52
CA SER A 355 11.39 26.17 -3.27
C SER A 355 12.09 24.82 -3.12
N TYR A 356 12.94 24.46 -4.08
CA TYR A 356 13.59 23.16 -4.18
C TYR A 356 14.77 23.19 -5.15
#